data_AF-A0A2V8MBK3-F1
#
_entry.id   AF-A0A2V8MBK3-F1
#
_cell.length_a   1.000
_cell.length_b   1.000
_cell.length_c   1.000
_cell.angle_alpha   90.00
_cell.angle_beta   90.00
_cell.angle_gamma   90.00
#
_symmetry.space_group_name_H-M   'P 1'
#
loop_
_entity.id
_entity.type
_entity.pdbx_description
1 polymer ?
#
loop_
_entity_poly.entity_id
_entity_poly.type
_entity_poly.pdbx_seq_one_letter_code
_entity_poly.pdbx_strand_id
1 'polypeptide(L)'
;MAAVLPDFGGFRRIVQSPRSVSIFYDVGQGQGWQRIIPVDGSPHLPRHIRQRFGDSRGRWEGETLVVDVTNFSSKSDFMGSRENRHLIER
;
A
#
# COMPACT_ATOMS: atom_id res chain seq x y z
N MET A 1 4.72 -8.83 -13.93
CA MET A 1 3.83 -8.86 -12.75
C MET A 1 2.79 -7.75 -12.91
N ALA A 2 1.66 -7.81 -12.21
CA ALA A 2 0.67 -6.72 -12.20
C ALA A 2 0.73 -6.01 -10.85
N ALA A 3 0.45 -4.70 -10.83
CA ALA A 3 0.36 -3.96 -9.57
C ALA A 3 -0.79 -4.51 -8.72
N VAL A 4 -0.48 -5.02 -7.54
CA VAL A 4 -1.43 -5.62 -6.60
C VAL A 4 -0.92 -5.39 -5.18
N LEU A 5 -1.81 -5.45 -4.20
CA LEU A 5 -1.42 -5.65 -2.80
C LEU A 5 -2.13 -6.90 -2.27
N PRO A 6 -1.59 -7.61 -1.27
CA PRO A 6 -0.18 -7.56 -0.89
C PRO A 6 0.69 -7.94 -2.10
N ASP A 7 1.84 -7.26 -2.23
CA ASP A 7 2.79 -7.54 -3.29
C ASP A 7 3.94 -8.39 -2.73
N PHE A 8 4.11 -9.59 -3.27
CA PHE A 8 5.18 -10.52 -2.90
C PHE A 8 6.31 -10.59 -3.94
N GLY A 9 6.22 -9.80 -5.02
CA GLY A 9 7.23 -9.72 -6.07
C GLY A 9 8.46 -8.89 -5.68
N GLY A 10 8.38 -8.17 -4.56
CA GLY A 10 9.46 -7.34 -4.03
C GLY A 10 9.45 -5.91 -4.57
N PHE A 11 10.33 -5.07 -4.01
CA PHE A 11 10.48 -3.67 -4.37
C PHE A 11 11.89 -3.40 -4.89
N ARG A 12 12.04 -2.38 -5.74
CA ARG A 12 13.36 -1.94 -6.24
C ARG A 12 13.92 -0.77 -5.45
N ARG A 13 13.07 0.03 -4.79
CA ARG A 13 13.51 1.20 -4.02
C ARG A 13 12.54 1.56 -2.91
N ILE A 14 13.09 1.94 -1.75
CA ILE A 14 12.38 2.60 -0.67
C ILE A 14 12.98 3.99 -0.48
N VAL A 15 12.12 5.01 -0.38
CA VAL A 15 12.50 6.38 -0.06
C VAL A 15 11.71 6.81 1.16
N GLN A 16 12.38 7.39 2.15
CA GLN A 16 11.74 7.88 3.36
C GLN A 16 11.81 9.40 3.42
N SER A 17 10.75 10.00 3.94
CA SER A 17 10.66 11.40 4.33
C SER A 17 10.06 11.50 5.73
N PRO A 18 10.13 12.66 6.41
CA PRO A 18 9.54 12.81 7.74
C PRO A 18 8.03 12.50 7.81
N ARG A 19 7.32 12.53 6.67
CA ARG A 19 5.85 12.36 6.61
C ARG A 19 5.38 11.16 5.80
N SER A 20 6.28 10.50 5.07
CA SER A 20 5.89 9.37 4.21
C SER A 20 7.04 8.40 3.98
N VAL A 21 6.68 7.14 3.77
CA VAL A 21 7.54 6.13 3.16
C VAL A 21 6.99 5.84 1.77
N SER A 22 7.85 5.84 0.77
CA SER A 22 7.50 5.51 -0.59
C SER A 22 8.20 4.24 -1.02
N ILE A 23 7.43 3.26 -1.51
CA ILE A 23 7.94 2.00 -2.03
C ILE A 23 7.69 1.97 -3.53
N PHE A 24 8.75 1.71 -4.31
CA PHE A 24 8.65 1.51 -5.75
C PHE A 24 8.76 0.02 -6.06
N TYR A 25 7.69 -0.54 -6.60
CA TYR A 25 7.60 -1.92 -7.04
C TYR A 25 7.93 -2.00 -8.53
N ASP A 26 8.88 -2.87 -8.87
CA ASP A 26 9.14 -3.20 -10.26
C ASP A 26 8.20 -4.32 -10.70
N VAL A 27 7.33 -4.04 -11.66
CA VAL A 27 6.41 -5.05 -12.20
C VAL A 27 6.95 -5.68 -13.49
N GLY A 28 8.20 -5.37 -13.86
CA GLY A 28 8.91 -5.90 -15.01
C GLY A 28 8.59 -5.15 -16.30
N GLN A 29 9.32 -5.47 -17.38
CA GLN A 29 9.13 -4.86 -18.71
C GLN A 29 9.26 -3.32 -18.73
N GLY A 30 10.10 -2.76 -17.84
CA GLY A 30 10.27 -1.31 -17.70
C GLY A 30 9.10 -0.58 -17.03
N GLN A 31 8.10 -1.31 -16.55
CA GLN A 31 6.94 -0.76 -15.84
C GLN A 31 7.12 -0.92 -14.32
N GLY A 32 6.66 0.07 -13.57
CA GLY A 32 6.68 0.04 -12.12
C GLY A 32 5.59 0.93 -11.56
N TRP A 33 5.31 0.76 -10.28
CA TRP A 33 4.35 1.62 -9.59
C TRP A 33 4.92 2.04 -8.24
N GLN A 34 4.52 3.24 -7.83
CA GLN A 34 4.93 3.82 -6.56
C GLN A 34 3.76 3.78 -5.60
N ARG A 35 3.98 3.16 -4.44
CA ARG A 35 3.09 3.24 -3.30
C ARG A 35 3.61 4.30 -2.34
N ILE A 36 2.76 5.24 -2.00
CA ILE A 36 3.05 6.25 -0.97
C ILE A 36 2.30 5.84 0.29
N ILE A 37 3.03 5.76 1.40
CA ILE A 37 2.53 5.35 2.70
C ILE A 37 2.76 6.55 3.64
N PRO A 38 1.72 7.37 3.90
CA PRO A 38 1.77 8.38 4.94
C PRO A 38 2.13 7.75 6.29
N VAL A 39 3.09 8.35 6.99
CA VAL A 39 3.52 7.98 8.36
C VAL A 39 3.38 9.16 9.33
N ASP A 40 2.62 10.16 8.94
CA ASP A 40 2.40 11.42 9.66
C ASP A 40 1.25 11.37 10.68
N GLY A 41 0.71 10.18 10.94
CA GLY A 41 -0.42 9.97 11.86
C GLY A 41 -1.77 10.43 11.32
N SER A 42 -1.86 10.84 10.05
CA SER A 42 -3.14 11.20 9.44
C SER A 42 -4.10 9.99 9.38
N PRO A 43 -5.41 10.22 9.58
CA PRO A 43 -6.39 9.13 9.52
C PRO A 43 -6.54 8.61 8.08
N HIS A 44 -7.11 7.41 7.98
CA HIS A 44 -7.57 6.89 6.70
C HIS A 44 -8.59 7.82 6.05
N LEU A 45 -8.65 7.77 4.71
CA LEU A 45 -9.68 8.43 3.94
C LEU A 45 -11.08 7.93 4.34
N PRO A 46 -12.13 8.75 4.19
CA PRO A 46 -13.51 8.31 4.36
C PRO A 46 -13.79 7.04 3.53
N ARG A 47 -14.52 6.07 4.11
CA ARG A 47 -14.76 4.73 3.54
C ARG A 47 -15.35 4.71 2.11
N HIS A 48 -16.03 5.78 1.70
CA HIS A 48 -16.60 5.91 0.35
C HIS A 48 -15.56 6.32 -0.71
N ILE A 49 -14.40 6.84 -0.29
CA ILE A 49 -13.27 7.15 -1.17
C ILE A 49 -12.38 5.91 -1.25
N ARG A 50 -12.46 5.21 -2.38
CA ARG A 50 -11.74 3.95 -2.61
C ARG A 50 -10.62 4.15 -3.63
N GLN A 51 -9.43 3.68 -3.29
CA GLN A 51 -8.25 3.76 -4.16
C GLN A 51 -7.99 2.42 -4.83
N ARG A 52 -7.35 2.44 -6.02
CA ARG A 52 -7.09 1.23 -6.81
C ARG A 52 -6.33 0.16 -6.03
N PHE A 53 -5.40 0.57 -5.16
CA PHE A 53 -4.60 -0.33 -4.34
C PHE A 53 -4.84 -0.12 -2.84
N GLY A 54 -5.99 0.44 -2.48
CA GLY A 54 -6.31 0.78 -1.09
C GLY A 54 -5.57 2.02 -0.57
N ASP A 55 -6.10 2.57 0.51
CA ASP A 55 -5.54 3.70 1.26
C ASP A 55 -4.61 3.15 2.35
N SER A 56 -3.31 3.40 2.21
CA SER A 56 -2.27 2.94 3.14
C SER A 56 -2.00 3.96 4.23
N ARG A 57 -1.78 3.51 5.48
CA ARG A 57 -1.28 4.32 6.60
C ARG A 57 -0.25 3.52 7.37
N GLY A 58 0.94 4.11 7.54
CA GLY A 58 2.05 3.49 8.24
C GLY A 58 2.21 4.04 9.65
N ARG A 59 2.69 3.20 10.55
CA ARG A 59 3.23 3.59 11.86
C ARG A 59 4.46 2.77 12.18
N TRP A 60 5.36 3.32 12.99
CA TRP A 60 6.53 2.61 13.47
C TRP A 60 6.23 1.93 14.80
N GLU A 61 6.52 0.64 14.89
CA GLU A 61 6.52 -0.16 16.12
C GLU A 61 7.95 -0.64 16.36
N GLY A 62 8.72 0.12 17.16
CA GLY A 62 10.16 -0.07 17.26
C GLY A 62 10.84 0.20 15.93
N GLU A 63 11.52 -0.82 15.37
CA GLU A 63 12.20 -0.75 14.07
C GLU A 63 11.32 -1.25 12.91
N THR A 64 10.09 -1.69 13.19
CA THR A 64 9.18 -2.26 12.20
C THR A 64 8.19 -1.22 11.69
N LEU A 65 8.08 -1.09 10.36
CA LEU A 65 7.02 -0.31 9.72
C LEU A 65 5.77 -1.19 9.58
N VAL A 66 4.75 -0.91 10.38
CA VAL A 66 3.45 -1.56 10.27
C VAL A 66 2.55 -0.73 9.36
N VAL A 67 1.98 -1.36 8.33
CA VAL A 67 1.13 -0.67 7.35
C VAL A 67 -0.28 -1.22 7.40
N ASP A 68 -1.23 -0.35 7.73
CA ASP A 68 -2.66 -0.60 7.65
C ASP A 68 -3.18 -0.15 6.27
N VAL A 69 -3.92 -1.02 5.58
CA VAL A 69 -4.51 -0.73 4.28
C VAL A 69 -6.00 -1.06 4.27
N THR A 70 -6.80 -0.05 3.95
CA THR A 70 -8.26 -0.15 3.81
C THR A 70 -8.73 0.45 2.48
N ASN A 71 -10.04 0.60 2.29
CA ASN A 71 -10.65 1.33 1.17
C ASN A 71 -10.18 0.87 -0.22
N PHE A 72 -10.10 -0.44 -0.43
CA PHE A 72 -9.77 -1.01 -1.74
C PHE A 72 -10.89 -0.76 -2.75
N SER A 73 -10.51 -0.49 -4.00
CA SER A 73 -11.43 -0.50 -5.14
C SER A 73 -11.88 -1.93 -5.44
N SER A 74 -13.11 -2.10 -5.93
CA SER A 74 -13.62 -3.39 -6.45
C SER A 74 -12.86 -3.90 -7.68
N LYS A 75 -11.98 -3.06 -8.26
CA LYS A 75 -11.06 -3.41 -9.35
C LYS A 75 -9.73 -4.02 -8.86
N SER A 76 -9.52 -4.05 -7.55
CA SER A 76 -8.41 -4.79 -6.93
C SER A 76 -8.91 -6.17 -6.55
N ASP A 77 -8.31 -7.21 -7.12
CA ASP A 77 -8.59 -8.59 -6.76
C ASP A 77 -7.34 -9.22 -6.18
N PHE A 78 -7.48 -9.82 -5.01
CA PHE A 78 -6.47 -10.66 -4.41
C PHE A 78 -7.13 -11.96 -3.98
N MET A 79 -6.94 -13.02 -4.78
CA MET A 79 -7.51 -14.35 -4.54
C MET A 79 -9.04 -14.31 -4.30
N GLY A 80 -9.77 -13.49 -5.08
CA GLY A 80 -11.22 -13.32 -4.95
C GLY A 80 -11.65 -12.35 -3.84
N SER A 81 -10.71 -11.83 -3.03
CA SER A 81 -10.97 -10.75 -2.07
C SER A 81 -10.76 -9.39 -2.72
N ARG A 82 -11.76 -8.51 -2.59
CA ARG A 82 -11.82 -7.21 -3.30
C ARG A 82 -11.98 -6.01 -2.38
N GLU A 83 -13.04 -5.21 -2.54
CA GLU A 83 -13.20 -3.90 -1.90
C GLU A 83 -13.38 -3.91 -0.38
N ASN A 84 -13.83 -5.02 0.20
CA ASN A 84 -14.14 -5.13 1.62
C ASN A 84 -12.98 -5.69 2.45
N ARG A 85 -11.80 -5.81 1.86
CA ARG A 85 -10.63 -6.35 2.56
C ARG A 85 -9.96 -5.27 3.43
N HIS A 86 -9.33 -5.73 4.50
CA HIS A 86 -8.45 -4.98 5.37
C HIS A 86 -7.13 -5.74 5.47
N LEU A 87 -6.01 -5.07 5.23
CA LEU A 87 -4.67 -5.67 5.24
C LEU A 87 -3.83 -4.97 6.32
N ILE A 88 -3.12 -5.77 7.11
CA ILE A 88 -2.03 -5.29 7.97
C ILE A 88 -0.73 -5.97 7.52
N GLU A 89 0.26 -5.18 7.13
CA GLU A 89 1.60 -5.62 6.73
C GLU A 89 2.61 -5.29 7.83
N ARG A 90 3.58 -6.19 8.09
CA ARG A 90 4.62 -6.07 9.10
C ARG A 90 5.95 -6.63 8.60
#